data_AF-A0AAW0VQ20-F1
#
_entry.id   AF-A0AAW0VQ20-F1
#
_cell.length_a   1.000
_cell.length_b   1.000
_cell.length_c   1.000
_cell.angle_alpha   90.00
_cell.angle_beta   90.00
_cell.angle_gamma   90.00
#
_symmetry.space_group_name_H-M   'P 1'
#
loop_
_entity.id
_entity.type
_entity.pdbx_description
1 polymer ?
#
loop_
_entity_poly.entity_id
_entity_poly.type
_entity_poly.pdbx_seq_one_letter_code
_entity_poly.pdbx_strand_id
1 'polypeptide(L)'
;TAGGWYSSKKSTVGWAYSINFWCLNPAVAFLSVGFETRSIILTSGTLSPMNSFQSELGVPFKIQLEANHVIDRNQVWVGTIGRGPTNKMLQATFRNTENYEFQDELGRLVLDVCKAVPQGILCFLPSYAMLNKLLDR
;
A
#
# COMPACT_ATOMS: atom_id res chain seq x y z
N THR A 1 -20.15 10.16 -23.66
CA THR A 1 -20.40 8.76 -24.06
C THR A 1 -19.06 8.01 -23.99
N ALA A 2 -18.52 7.77 -22.80
CA ALA A 2 -18.83 6.64 -21.90
C ALA A 2 -18.77 5.28 -22.62
N GLY A 3 -17.68 4.54 -22.39
CA GLY A 3 -17.43 3.19 -22.91
C GLY A 3 -16.18 2.62 -22.25
N GLY A 4 -16.17 2.65 -20.91
CA GLY A 4 -15.10 2.14 -20.07
C GLY A 4 -14.93 0.63 -20.24
N TRP A 5 -13.73 0.18 -19.89
CA TRP A 5 -13.23 -1.18 -20.01
C TRP A 5 -13.95 -2.12 -19.03
N TYR A 6 -15.22 -2.41 -19.31
CA TYR A 6 -15.99 -3.47 -18.66
C TYR A 6 -16.19 -4.59 -19.66
N SER A 7 -15.20 -5.48 -19.77
CA SER A 7 -15.39 -6.75 -20.46
C SER A 7 -16.37 -7.57 -19.63
N SER A 8 -17.65 -7.54 -20.01
CA SER A 8 -18.67 -8.44 -19.47
C SER A 8 -18.41 -9.85 -19.99
N LYS A 9 -17.45 -10.55 -19.37
CA LYS A 9 -17.42 -12.01 -19.46
C LYS A 9 -18.64 -12.50 -18.69
N LYS A 10 -19.65 -12.98 -19.42
CA LYS A 10 -20.69 -13.85 -18.84
C LYS A 10 -19.98 -15.06 -18.23
N SER A 11 -19.69 -14.99 -16.94
CA SER A 11 -19.22 -16.13 -16.17
C SER A 11 -20.39 -17.10 -16.04
N THR A 12 -20.35 -18.21 -16.75
CA THR A 12 -21.13 -19.38 -16.39
C THR A 12 -20.73 -19.75 -14.96
N VAL A 13 -21.63 -19.53 -14.00
CA VAL A 13 -21.44 -19.86 -12.58
C VAL A 13 -21.49 -21.38 -12.45
N GLY A 14 -20.37 -22.02 -12.81
CA GLY A 14 -20.05 -23.39 -12.45
C GLY A 14 -19.07 -23.38 -11.29
N TRP A 15 -19.19 -24.33 -10.38
CA TRP A 15 -18.20 -24.54 -9.32
C TRP A 15 -16.84 -24.81 -9.95
N ALA A 16 -15.87 -23.91 -9.74
CA ALA A 16 -14.48 -24.12 -10.13
C ALA A 16 -13.72 -24.67 -8.91
N TYR A 17 -13.33 -25.94 -8.97
CA TYR A 17 -12.42 -26.51 -7.98
C TYR A 17 -11.00 -26.04 -8.27
N SER A 18 -10.31 -25.49 -7.26
CA SER A 18 -8.90 -25.11 -7.37
C SER A 18 -8.10 -25.75 -6.25
N ILE A 19 -6.92 -26.25 -6.60
CA ILE A 19 -5.88 -26.65 -5.65
C ILE A 19 -4.70 -25.71 -5.86
N ASN A 20 -4.21 -25.10 -4.78
CA ASN A 20 -3.17 -24.10 -4.82
C ASN A 20 -2.01 -24.53 -3.91
N PHE A 21 -0.79 -24.44 -4.42
CA PHE A 21 0.44 -24.64 -3.66
C PHE A 21 1.12 -23.29 -3.47
N TRP A 22 1.33 -22.89 -2.22
CA TRP A 22 1.88 -21.58 -1.89
C TRP A 22 3.28 -21.73 -1.27
N CYS A 23 4.29 -21.09 -1.88
CA CYS A 23 5.61 -20.97 -1.30
C CYS A 23 5.63 -19.73 -0.39
N LEU A 24 5.71 -19.95 0.92
CA LEU A 24 5.74 -18.87 1.91
C LEU A 24 7.16 -18.41 2.26
N ASN A 25 8.18 -19.05 1.70
CA ASN A 25 9.58 -18.74 1.95
C ASN A 25 10.26 -18.23 0.66
N PRO A 26 10.43 -16.91 0.48
CA PRO A 26 11.03 -16.36 -0.72
C PRO A 26 12.51 -16.72 -0.86
N ALA A 27 13.21 -17.09 0.22
CA ALA A 27 14.60 -17.54 0.16
C ALA A 27 14.77 -18.75 -0.75
N VAL A 28 13.77 -19.65 -0.82
CA VAL A 28 13.84 -20.85 -1.69
C VAL A 28 14.04 -20.46 -3.16
N ALA A 29 13.32 -19.44 -3.61
CA ALA A 29 13.45 -18.93 -4.97
C ALA A 29 14.73 -18.10 -5.16
N PHE A 30 15.18 -17.41 -4.11
CA PHE A 30 16.36 -16.53 -4.19
C PHE A 30 17.69 -17.29 -4.13
N LEU A 31 17.72 -18.48 -3.53
CA LEU A 31 18.93 -19.29 -3.37
C LEU A 31 19.61 -19.61 -4.70
N SER A 32 18.86 -19.99 -5.74
CA SER A 32 19.43 -20.31 -7.06
C SER A 32 20.15 -19.10 -7.66
N VAL A 33 19.53 -17.92 -7.58
CA VAL A 33 20.12 -16.66 -8.04
C VAL A 33 21.39 -16.35 -7.24
N GLY A 34 21.37 -16.58 -5.92
CA GLY A 34 22.52 -16.38 -5.04
C GLY A 34 23.73 -17.26 -5.36
N PHE A 35 23.51 -18.51 -5.80
CA PHE A 35 24.59 -19.44 -6.14
C PHE A 35 25.08 -19.34 -7.59
N GLU A 36 24.20 -19.05 -8.54
CA GLU A 36 24.53 -19.03 -9.96
C GLU A 36 25.17 -17.71 -10.41
N THR A 37 24.99 -16.62 -9.64
CA THR A 37 25.50 -15.30 -9.99
C THR A 37 26.77 -14.94 -9.24
N ARG A 38 27.67 -14.21 -9.91
CA ARG A 38 28.90 -13.70 -9.29
C ARG A 38 28.63 -12.59 -8.26
N SER A 39 27.63 -11.74 -8.53
CA SER A 39 27.28 -10.60 -7.69
C SER A 39 25.84 -10.17 -7.94
N ILE A 40 25.13 -9.87 -6.86
CA ILE A 40 23.77 -9.30 -6.90
C ILE A 40 23.83 -7.89 -6.31
N ILE A 41 23.26 -6.92 -7.02
CA ILE A 41 23.14 -5.53 -6.55
C ILE A 41 21.64 -5.23 -6.44
N LEU A 42 21.19 -4.93 -5.23
CA LEU A 42 19.80 -4.56 -4.94
C LEU A 42 19.72 -3.06 -4.73
N THR A 43 18.91 -2.39 -5.54
CA THR A 43 18.71 -0.94 -5.46
C THR A 43 17.22 -0.62 -5.42
N SER A 44 16.77 0.09 -4.40
CA SER A 44 15.44 0.69 -4.38
C SER A 44 15.42 1.87 -3.41
N GLY A 45 14.52 2.84 -3.66
CA GLY A 45 14.36 4.03 -2.83
C GLY A 45 13.63 3.78 -1.51
N THR A 46 13.09 2.58 -1.27
CA THR A 46 12.24 2.27 -0.11
C THR A 46 12.62 0.98 0.61
N LEU A 47 13.86 0.49 0.46
CA LEU A 47 14.31 -0.79 1.05
C LEU A 47 14.56 -0.76 2.57
N SER A 48 14.51 0.41 3.21
CA SER A 48 14.74 0.52 4.65
C SER A 48 13.52 0.01 5.43
N PRO A 49 13.70 -0.79 6.51
CA PRO A 49 14.98 -1.25 7.07
C PRO A 49 15.53 -2.52 6.37
N MET A 50 16.81 -2.49 6.01
CA MET A 50 17.46 -3.55 5.21
C MET A 50 17.54 -4.93 5.89
N ASN A 51 17.52 -4.98 7.22
CA ASN A 51 17.64 -6.22 8.00
C ASN A 51 16.49 -7.20 7.74
N SER A 52 15.26 -6.69 7.64
CA SER A 52 14.08 -7.52 7.38
C SER A 52 14.17 -8.15 6.00
N PHE A 53 14.53 -7.35 4.99
CA PHE A 53 14.64 -7.82 3.61
C PHE A 53 15.75 -8.87 3.43
N GLN A 54 16.91 -8.68 4.07
CA GLN A 54 17.99 -9.66 4.10
C GLN A 54 17.50 -11.00 4.69
N SER A 55 16.72 -10.94 5.76
CA SER A 55 16.22 -12.13 6.47
C SER A 55 15.22 -12.90 5.62
N GLU A 56 14.34 -12.20 4.89
CA GLU A 56 13.37 -12.82 3.98
C GLU A 56 14.05 -13.52 2.80
N LEU A 57 15.09 -12.93 2.21
CA LEU A 57 15.81 -13.52 1.07
C LEU A 57 16.78 -14.64 1.46
N GLY A 58 17.08 -14.81 2.75
CA GLY A 58 17.97 -15.86 3.24
C GLY A 58 19.42 -15.73 2.80
N VAL A 59 19.86 -14.53 2.40
CA VAL A 59 21.25 -14.25 2.01
C VAL A 59 21.77 -13.00 2.72
N PRO A 60 23.04 -12.98 3.18
CA PRO A 60 23.61 -11.81 3.84
C PRO A 60 23.96 -10.70 2.84
N PHE A 61 23.56 -9.46 3.11
CA PHE A 61 23.98 -8.28 2.37
C PHE A 61 25.27 -7.72 2.96
N LYS A 62 26.39 -8.09 2.36
CA LYS A 62 27.74 -7.70 2.83
C LYS A 62 28.01 -6.20 2.74
N ILE A 63 27.42 -5.55 1.74
CA ILE A 63 27.53 -4.11 1.50
C ILE A 63 26.11 -3.56 1.56
N GLN A 64 25.89 -2.61 2.46
CA GLN A 64 24.62 -1.93 2.64
C GLN A 64 24.87 -0.43 2.64
N LEU A 65 24.02 0.30 1.93
CA LEU A 65 24.08 1.75 1.85
C LEU A 65 22.65 2.28 1.92
N GLU A 66 22.35 3.02 2.98
CA GLU A 66 21.13 3.82 3.07
C GLU A 66 21.55 5.29 2.88
N ALA A 67 21.22 5.84 1.72
CA ALA A 67 21.51 7.23 1.41
C ALA A 67 20.53 8.14 2.18
N ASN A 68 21.05 9.26 2.69
CA ASN A 68 20.20 10.29 3.27
C ASN A 68 19.30 10.92 2.21
N HIS A 69 18.18 11.47 2.67
CA HIS A 69 17.26 12.20 1.83
C HIS A 69 17.98 13.37 1.12
N VAL A 70 17.84 13.48 -0.20
CA VAL A 70 18.60 14.45 -1.01
C VAL A 70 17.99 15.86 -0.98
N ILE A 71 16.69 15.95 -0.68
CA ILE A 71 15.96 17.23 -0.67
C ILE A 71 15.90 17.85 0.72
N ASP A 72 15.76 19.18 0.77
CA ASP A 72 15.61 19.93 2.01
C ASP A 72 14.27 19.66 2.70
N ARG A 73 14.25 19.80 4.04
CA ARG A 73 13.04 19.57 4.85
C ARG A 73 11.85 20.47 4.51
N ASN A 74 12.07 21.59 3.83
CA ASN A 74 11.00 22.49 3.40
C ASN A 74 10.29 22.02 2.13
N GLN A 75 10.84 21.02 1.41
CA GLN A 75 10.28 20.53 0.16
C GLN A 75 9.33 19.34 0.35
N VAL A 76 9.33 18.71 1.53
CA VAL A 76 8.41 17.62 1.87
C VAL A 76 7.94 17.70 3.32
N TRP A 77 6.64 17.54 3.52
CA TRP A 77 6.05 17.37 4.83
C TRP A 77 5.50 15.96 4.97
N VAL A 78 5.86 15.30 6.08
CA VAL A 78 5.35 13.98 6.44
C VAL A 78 4.76 14.08 7.84
N GLY A 79 3.49 13.71 7.99
CA GLY A 79 2.79 13.76 9.26
C GLY A 79 1.74 12.67 9.37
N THR A 80 1.39 12.35 10.63
CA THR A 80 0.31 11.42 10.95
C THR A 80 -0.87 12.19 11.51
N ILE A 81 -2.07 11.84 11.05
CA ILE A 81 -3.32 12.47 11.50
C ILE A 81 -4.13 11.41 12.23
N GLY A 82 -4.07 11.42 13.57
CA GLY A 82 -4.79 10.43 14.40
C GLY A 82 -6.24 10.81 14.71
N ARG A 83 -6.62 12.08 14.50
CA ARG A 83 -7.95 12.61 14.79
C ARG A 83 -8.43 13.51 13.67
N GLY A 84 -9.71 13.44 13.35
CA GLY A 84 -10.32 14.26 12.30
C GLY A 84 -10.79 15.64 12.79
N PRO A 85 -11.44 16.40 11.89
CA PRO A 85 -11.85 17.79 12.15
C PRO A 85 -12.82 17.97 13.32
N THR A 86 -13.61 16.95 13.67
CA THR A 86 -14.54 16.97 14.81
C THR A 86 -13.95 16.29 16.06
N ASN A 87 -12.62 16.12 16.09
CA ASN A 87 -11.85 15.50 17.17
C ASN A 87 -12.14 14.00 17.38
N LYS A 88 -12.76 13.34 16.39
CA LYS A 88 -13.03 11.90 16.42
C LYS A 88 -11.78 11.13 16.01
N MET A 89 -11.57 9.97 16.63
CA MET A 89 -10.40 9.14 16.40
C MET A 89 -10.47 8.48 15.03
N LEU A 90 -9.43 8.65 14.22
CA LEU A 90 -9.31 8.04 12.90
C LEU A 90 -8.67 6.66 13.04
N GLN A 91 -9.50 5.68 13.38
CA GLN A 91 -9.06 4.30 13.53
C GLN A 91 -9.73 3.41 12.48
N ALA A 92 -8.99 3.09 11.42
CA ALA A 92 -9.46 2.31 10.27
C ALA A 92 -9.41 0.79 10.53
N THR A 93 -10.02 0.31 11.63
CA THR A 93 -10.23 -1.14 11.85
C THR A 93 -11.46 -1.62 11.10
N PHE A 94 -11.54 -2.91 10.77
CA PHE A 94 -12.69 -3.49 10.06
C PHE A 94 -14.03 -3.06 10.67
N ARG A 95 -14.18 -3.16 12.00
CA ARG A 95 -15.40 -2.74 12.71
C ARG A 95 -15.69 -1.24 12.57
N ASN A 96 -14.66 -0.39 12.72
CA ASN A 96 -14.85 1.05 12.65
C ASN A 96 -15.13 1.55 11.23
N THR A 97 -14.60 0.88 10.21
CA THR A 97 -14.89 1.25 8.81
C THR A 97 -16.36 1.04 8.43
N GLU A 98 -17.11 0.24 9.17
CA GLU A 98 -18.57 0.12 9.02
C GLU A 98 -19.33 1.27 9.72
N ASN A 99 -18.69 2.02 10.62
CA ASN A 99 -19.34 3.11 11.34
C ASN A 99 -19.39 4.37 10.46
N TYR A 100 -20.60 4.87 10.25
CA TYR A 100 -20.87 6.12 9.57
C TYR A 100 -20.15 7.34 10.15
N GLU A 101 -19.96 7.39 11.47
CA GLU A 101 -19.22 8.49 12.10
C GLU A 101 -17.75 8.52 11.65
N PHE A 102 -17.12 7.35 11.49
CA PHE A 102 -15.75 7.25 10.98
C PHE A 102 -15.69 7.67 9.51
N GLN A 103 -16.66 7.23 8.70
CA GLN A 103 -16.71 7.55 7.27
C GLN A 103 -16.90 9.05 7.06
N ASP A 104 -17.83 9.67 7.79
CA ASP A 104 -18.09 11.11 7.71
C ASP A 104 -16.87 11.92 8.18
N GLU A 105 -16.21 11.48 9.25
CA GLU A 105 -15.02 12.15 9.77
C GLU A 105 -13.85 12.08 8.78
N LEU A 106 -13.63 10.92 8.17
CA LEU A 106 -12.61 10.73 7.13
C LEU A 106 -12.94 11.58 5.90
N GLY A 107 -14.21 11.62 5.49
CA GLY A 107 -14.69 12.45 4.38
C GLY A 107 -14.46 13.94 4.62
N ARG A 108 -14.77 14.44 5.83
CA ARG A 108 -14.48 15.83 6.22
C ARG A 108 -12.99 16.13 6.18
N LEU A 109 -12.15 15.23 6.71
CA LEU A 109 -10.69 15.38 6.66
C LEU A 109 -10.20 15.51 5.22
N VAL A 110 -10.60 14.57 4.35
CA VAL A 110 -10.18 14.58 2.94
C VAL A 110 -10.67 15.84 2.24
N LEU A 111 -11.91 16.27 2.49
CA LEU A 111 -12.46 17.50 1.93
C LEU A 111 -11.65 18.74 2.34
N ASP A 112 -11.24 18.82 3.60
CA ASP A 112 -10.43 19.95 4.07
C ASP A 112 -9.02 19.94 3.46
N VAL A 113 -8.43 18.76 3.24
CA VAL A 113 -7.18 18.62 2.47
C VAL A 113 -7.39 19.07 1.02
N CYS A 114 -8.49 18.68 0.38
CA CYS A 114 -8.85 19.10 -0.99
C CYS A 114 -8.98 20.62 -1.13
N LYS A 115 -9.51 21.30 -0.11
CA LYS A 115 -9.59 22.78 -0.13
C LYS A 115 -8.22 23.44 0.01
N ALA A 116 -7.30 22.80 0.73
CA ALA A 116 -5.97 23.36 1.01
C ALA A 116 -4.94 23.08 -0.10
N VAL A 117 -5.09 21.98 -0.86
CA VAL A 117 -4.10 21.53 -1.86
C VAL A 117 -4.52 21.90 -3.29
N PRO A 118 -3.81 22.80 -3.99
CA PRO A 118 -4.28 23.37 -5.25
C PRO A 118 -4.07 22.51 -6.50
N GLN A 119 -3.09 21.59 -6.50
CA GLN A 119 -2.61 20.91 -7.72
C GLN A 119 -3.05 19.45 -7.83
N GLY A 120 -3.99 19.03 -6.99
CA GLY A 120 -4.53 17.67 -6.97
C GLY A 120 -3.99 16.82 -5.82
N ILE A 121 -4.71 15.74 -5.53
CA ILE A 121 -4.46 14.83 -4.41
C ILE A 121 -4.49 13.41 -4.93
N LEU A 122 -3.53 12.61 -4.48
CA LEU A 122 -3.51 11.16 -4.65
C LEU A 122 -3.83 10.50 -3.31
N CYS A 123 -4.94 9.77 -3.25
CA CYS A 123 -5.40 9.08 -2.04
C CYS A 123 -5.32 7.57 -2.22
N PHE A 124 -4.65 6.88 -1.30
CA PHE A 124 -4.56 5.42 -1.27
C PHE A 124 -5.44 4.87 -0.15
N LEU A 125 -6.25 3.86 -0.49
CA LEU A 125 -7.10 3.15 0.47
C LEU A 125 -6.63 1.71 0.61
N PRO A 126 -6.82 1.06 1.78
CA PRO A 126 -6.39 -0.32 2.01
C PRO A 126 -7.01 -1.38 1.08
N SER A 127 -8.19 -1.11 0.50
CA SER A 127 -8.84 -2.03 -0.45
C SER A 127 -9.90 -1.32 -1.30
N TYR A 128 -10.25 -1.92 -2.44
CA TYR A 128 -11.38 -1.48 -3.26
C TYR A 128 -12.73 -1.57 -2.53
N ALA A 129 -12.88 -2.54 -1.61
CA ALA A 129 -14.10 -2.64 -0.80
C ALA A 129 -14.26 -1.41 0.12
N MET A 130 -13.16 -0.94 0.73
CA MET A 130 -13.18 0.30 1.51
C MET A 130 -13.37 1.54 0.63
N LEU A 131 -12.74 1.58 -0.54
CA LEU A 131 -12.94 2.68 -1.50
C LEU A 131 -14.41 2.81 -1.88
N ASN A 132 -15.03 1.73 -2.37
CA ASN A 132 -16.43 1.76 -2.81
C ASN A 132 -17.37 2.18 -1.67
N LYS A 133 -17.15 1.65 -0.46
CA LYS A 133 -17.93 2.03 0.72
C LYS A 133 -17.86 3.52 1.04
N LEU A 134 -16.69 4.14 0.90
CA LEU A 134 -16.51 5.58 1.12
C LEU A 134 -17.06 6.43 -0.04
N LEU A 135 -17.09 5.87 -1.26
CA LEU A 135 -17.69 6.53 -2.43
C LEU A 135 -19.23 6.49 -2.41
N ASP A 136 -19.80 5.40 -1.91
CA ASP A 136 -21.25 5.20 -1.81
C ASP A 136 -21.86 5.89 -0.57
N ARG A 137 -21.01 6.55 0.25
CA ARG A 137 -21.41 7.25 1.48
C ARG A 137 -22.04 8.61 1.20
#